data_AF-A0A7S3RZ65-F1
#
_entry.id   AF-A0A7S3RZ65-F1
#
_cell.length_a   1.000
_cell.length_b   1.000
_cell.length_c   1.000
_cell.angle_alpha   90.00
_cell.angle_beta   90.00
_cell.angle_gamma   90.00
#
_symmetry.space_group_name_H-M   'P 1'
#
loop_
_entity.id
_entity.type
_entity.pdbx_description
1 polymer ?
#
loop_
_entity_poly.entity_id
_entity_poly.type
_entity_poly.pdbx_seq_one_letter_code
_entity_poly.pdbx_strand_id
1 'polypeptide(L)'
;MFWSLHGTTSSIDTLLASEDGFTLEQLLDEDDLLQECKSQNDKLVEFLAQPDNMSKMIDYVVDMPKESDSEARRFKFPYVSSEVLCCDLQMIRDVIFAQPHLVEKLLSILQQEPPLMPVLVGYMSKVVVALFKGSPEAFCAFFNTIWADPQPDSLMTLPKLMQRLMLHLGSDAVLQLLTVLCIGEPMMTEPGTAQQMQPLTASWIPHESLVPA
;
A
#
# COMPACT_ATOMS: atom_id res chain seq x y z
N MET A 1 9.01 42.49 20.07
CA MET A 1 8.57 41.11 20.38
C MET A 1 9.50 40.17 19.64
N PHE A 2 10.55 39.74 20.34
CA PHE A 2 11.60 38.88 19.82
C PHE A 2 11.12 37.44 20.00
N TRP A 3 10.57 36.83 18.95
CA TRP A 3 10.45 35.37 18.89
C TRP A 3 11.66 34.89 18.10
N SER A 4 12.61 34.35 18.84
CA SER A 4 13.76 33.67 18.28
C SER A 4 13.25 32.42 17.55
N LEU A 5 13.35 32.43 16.22
CA LEU A 5 13.27 31.25 15.38
C LEU A 5 14.49 30.37 15.67
N HIS A 6 14.46 29.61 16.77
CA HIS A 6 15.23 28.38 16.85
C HIS A 6 14.40 27.34 16.12
N GLY A 7 14.82 26.98 14.91
CA GLY A 7 14.27 25.81 14.23
C GLY A 7 14.45 24.61 15.15
N THR A 8 13.34 24.10 15.68
CA THR A 8 13.32 22.81 16.36
C THR A 8 13.56 21.78 15.27
N THR A 9 14.79 21.29 15.15
CA THR A 9 15.09 20.12 14.33
C THR A 9 14.21 18.98 14.82
N SER A 10 13.45 18.33 13.92
CA SER A 10 12.58 17.22 14.32
C SER A 10 13.42 16.06 14.85
N SER A 11 12.80 15.20 15.65
CA SER A 11 13.48 13.99 16.14
C SER A 11 13.98 13.14 14.97
N ILE A 12 13.15 13.05 13.92
CA ILE A 12 13.44 12.46 12.62
C ILE A 12 14.66 13.10 11.96
N ASP A 13 14.74 14.43 11.84
CA ASP A 13 15.90 15.09 11.21
C ASP A 13 17.21 14.77 11.94
N THR A 14 17.12 14.66 13.27
CA THR A 14 18.26 14.33 14.13
C THR A 14 18.70 12.88 13.91
N LEU A 15 17.74 11.97 13.79
CA LEU A 15 17.96 10.55 13.52
C LEU A 15 18.51 10.31 12.11
N LEU A 16 17.98 11.01 11.10
CA LEU A 16 18.47 10.98 9.71
C LEU A 16 19.88 11.55 9.57
N ALA A 17 20.28 12.48 10.44
CA ALA A 17 21.61 13.08 10.48
C ALA A 17 22.63 12.28 11.32
N SER A 18 22.22 11.16 11.93
CA SER A 18 23.09 10.33 12.77
C SER A 18 24.29 9.76 11.97
N GLU A 19 25.50 10.04 12.43
CA GLU A 19 26.73 9.51 11.83
C GLU A 19 26.92 8.00 12.09
N ASP A 20 26.32 7.48 13.16
CA ASP A 20 26.36 6.06 13.53
C ASP A 20 25.41 5.20 12.67
N GLY A 21 24.66 5.83 11.76
CA GLY A 21 23.57 5.22 11.01
C GLY A 21 22.31 5.04 11.86
N PHE A 22 21.23 4.62 11.19
CA PHE A 22 19.97 4.28 11.84
C PHE A 22 19.26 3.19 11.03
N THR A 23 18.24 2.59 11.65
CA THR A 23 17.42 1.52 11.05
C THR A 23 16.02 2.02 10.73
N LEU A 24 15.37 1.37 9.75
CA LEU A 24 13.95 1.61 9.48
C LEU A 24 13.10 1.40 10.75
N GLU A 25 13.44 0.43 11.59
CA GLU A 25 12.68 0.14 12.82
C GLU A 25 12.69 1.32 13.79
N GLN A 26 13.84 1.96 13.98
CA GLN A 26 13.94 3.16 14.81
C GLN A 26 13.06 4.27 14.25
N LEU A 27 13.03 4.43 12.93
CA LEU A 27 12.18 5.42 12.27
C LEU A 27 10.69 5.10 12.43
N LEU A 28 10.28 3.84 12.25
CA LEU A 28 8.91 3.36 12.49
C LEU A 28 8.50 3.49 13.96
N ASP A 29 9.47 3.62 14.86
CA ASP A 29 9.23 3.84 16.28
C ASP A 29 9.02 5.30 16.66
N GLU A 30 9.34 6.26 15.80
CA GLU A 30 9.13 7.68 16.07
C GLU A 30 7.66 8.09 15.95
N ASP A 31 7.17 8.83 16.94
CA ASP A 31 5.76 9.25 17.04
C ASP A 31 5.38 10.31 15.99
N ASP A 32 6.35 11.10 15.52
CA ASP A 32 6.17 12.16 14.52
C ASP A 32 6.33 11.68 13.07
N LEU A 33 6.73 10.41 12.83
CA LEU A 33 6.99 9.86 11.49
C LEU A 33 5.85 10.13 10.49
N LEU A 34 4.61 9.83 10.86
CA LEU A 34 3.46 10.01 9.95
C LEU A 34 3.15 11.48 9.70
N GLN A 35 3.45 12.35 10.66
CA GLN A 35 3.32 13.79 10.47
C GLN A 35 4.40 14.31 9.52
N GLU A 36 5.64 13.86 9.68
CA GLU A 36 6.76 14.23 8.82
C GLU A 36 6.61 13.71 7.39
N CYS A 37 5.99 12.53 7.21
CA CYS A 37 5.57 12.07 5.89
C CYS A 37 4.55 13.03 5.26
N LYS A 38 3.54 13.47 6.02
CA LYS A 38 2.51 14.41 5.53
C LYS A 38 3.05 15.81 5.27
N SER A 39 4.08 16.25 6.01
CA SER A 39 4.79 17.49 5.75
C SER A 39 5.77 17.40 4.58
N GLN A 40 5.89 16.22 3.95
CA GLN A 40 6.79 15.95 2.84
C GLN A 40 8.24 16.28 3.17
N ASN A 41 8.74 15.82 4.33
CA ASN A 41 10.16 15.94 4.65
C ASN A 41 11.01 15.18 3.60
N ASP A 42 11.70 15.91 2.72
CA ASP A 42 12.39 15.34 1.55
C ASP A 42 13.37 14.23 1.92
N LYS A 43 14.17 14.42 2.99
CA LYS A 43 15.17 13.44 3.43
C LYS A 43 14.51 12.15 3.93
N LEU A 44 13.42 12.31 4.66
CA LEU A 44 12.63 11.19 5.15
C LEU A 44 12.02 10.41 3.99
N VAL A 45 11.39 11.11 3.05
CA VAL A 45 10.75 10.49 1.87
C VAL A 45 11.78 9.77 1.01
N GLU A 46 12.96 10.38 0.78
CA GLU A 46 14.05 9.76 0.04
C GLU A 46 14.55 8.47 0.70
N PHE A 47 14.71 8.47 2.03
CA PHE A 47 15.08 7.27 2.78
C PHE A 47 14.00 6.17 2.68
N LEU A 48 12.74 6.53 2.94
CA LEU A 48 11.62 5.58 2.88
C LEU A 48 11.41 4.99 1.48
N ALA A 49 11.68 5.77 0.44
CA ALA A 49 11.57 5.36 -0.96
C ALA A 49 12.72 4.45 -1.43
N GLN A 50 13.70 4.14 -0.59
CA GLN A 50 14.71 3.13 -0.93
C GLN A 50 14.05 1.74 -1.08
N PRO A 51 14.37 0.97 -2.14
CA PRO A 51 13.74 -0.32 -2.41
C PRO A 51 13.75 -1.31 -1.22
N ASP A 52 14.85 -1.37 -0.48
CA ASP A 52 14.99 -2.26 0.68
C ASP A 52 14.06 -1.85 1.82
N ASN A 53 13.92 -0.54 2.08
CA ASN A 53 13.01 -0.02 3.09
C ASN A 53 11.56 -0.25 2.68
N MET A 54 11.22 -0.03 1.41
CA MET A 54 9.89 -0.33 0.88
C MET A 54 9.54 -1.81 0.99
N SER A 55 10.46 -2.69 0.59
CA SER A 55 10.31 -4.14 0.69
C SER A 55 10.07 -4.57 2.14
N LYS A 56 10.83 -4.02 3.09
CA LYS A 56 10.70 -4.32 4.53
C LYS A 56 9.39 -3.79 5.12
N MET A 57 8.94 -2.60 4.72
CA MET A 57 7.62 -2.09 5.10
C MET A 57 6.49 -2.98 4.57
N ILE A 58 6.61 -3.49 3.34
CA ILE A 58 5.64 -4.44 2.77
C ILE A 58 5.66 -5.75 3.54
N ASP A 59 6.83 -6.27 3.92
CA ASP A 59 6.94 -7.47 4.77
C ASP A 59 6.21 -7.27 6.11
N TYR A 60 6.29 -6.09 6.72
CA TYR A 60 5.50 -5.78 7.91
C TYR A 60 3.99 -5.80 7.68
N VAL A 61 3.54 -5.42 6.49
CA VAL A 61 2.12 -5.40 6.09
C VAL A 61 1.57 -6.80 5.80
N VAL A 62 2.35 -7.67 5.14
CA VAL A 62 1.84 -8.95 4.61
C VAL A 62 2.26 -10.18 5.42
N ASP A 63 3.37 -10.12 6.16
CA ASP A 63 3.86 -11.28 6.89
C ASP A 63 3.27 -11.36 8.30
N MET A 64 2.78 -12.55 8.62
CA MET A 64 2.32 -12.89 9.96
C MET A 64 3.49 -12.85 10.95
N PRO A 65 3.45 -11.99 11.97
CA PRO A 65 4.49 -11.98 13.00
C PRO A 65 4.42 -13.27 13.83
N LYS A 66 5.59 -13.75 14.26
CA LYS A 66 5.72 -14.90 15.15
C LYS A 66 5.39 -14.48 16.57
N GLU A 67 4.99 -15.44 17.41
CA GLU A 67 4.76 -15.17 18.84
C GLU A 67 6.02 -14.69 19.57
N SER A 68 7.20 -15.08 19.08
CA SER A 68 8.51 -14.65 19.58
C SER A 68 8.92 -13.24 19.16
N ASP A 69 8.20 -12.61 18.23
CA ASP A 69 8.55 -11.29 17.74
C ASP A 69 8.20 -10.21 18.78
N SER A 70 8.88 -9.05 18.68
CA SER A 70 8.63 -7.91 19.56
C SER A 70 7.18 -7.39 19.45
N GLU A 71 6.68 -6.74 20.50
CA GLU A 71 5.37 -6.08 20.45
C GLU A 71 5.28 -5.06 19.31
N ALA A 72 6.37 -4.34 19.06
CA ALA A 72 6.46 -3.39 17.94
C ALA A 72 6.26 -4.10 16.59
N ARG A 73 6.92 -5.22 16.34
CA ARG A 73 6.72 -6.01 15.10
C ARG A 73 5.31 -6.57 14.99
N ARG A 74 4.69 -6.94 16.11
CA ARG A 74 3.35 -7.55 16.14
C ARG A 74 2.23 -6.55 15.92
N PHE A 75 2.38 -5.31 16.38
CA PHE A 75 1.29 -4.34 16.41
C PHE A 75 1.62 -2.98 15.79
N LYS A 76 2.81 -2.43 16.06
CA LYS A 76 3.18 -1.08 15.63
C LYS A 76 3.66 -1.04 14.18
N PHE A 77 4.66 -1.84 13.83
CA PHE A 77 5.28 -1.81 12.49
C PHE A 77 4.28 -2.12 11.36
N PRO A 78 3.39 -3.14 11.45
CA PRO A 78 2.39 -3.37 10.41
C PRO A 78 1.48 -2.16 10.19
N TYR A 79 1.02 -1.54 11.29
CA TYR A 79 0.17 -0.36 11.24
C TYR A 79 0.90 0.82 10.62
N VAL A 80 2.05 1.22 11.18
CA VAL A 80 2.81 2.40 10.74
C VAL A 80 3.29 2.23 9.30
N SER A 81 3.80 1.06 8.92
CA SER A 81 4.18 0.78 7.52
C SER A 81 2.99 0.88 6.57
N SER A 82 1.80 0.37 6.97
CA SER A 82 0.60 0.55 6.15
C SER A 82 0.18 2.01 6.01
N GLU A 83 0.34 2.84 7.04
CA GLU A 83 0.04 4.27 6.99
C GLU A 83 1.04 5.02 6.09
N VAL A 84 2.34 4.73 6.21
CA VAL A 84 3.39 5.32 5.35
C VAL A 84 3.15 4.97 3.88
N LEU A 85 2.87 3.71 3.56
CA LEU A 85 2.59 3.26 2.18
C LEU A 85 1.27 3.83 1.63
N CYS A 86 0.35 4.23 2.51
CA CYS A 86 -0.89 4.93 2.13
C CYS A 86 -0.73 6.45 2.10
N CYS A 87 0.41 7.03 2.51
CA CYS A 87 0.61 8.46 2.42
C CYS A 87 0.61 8.90 0.95
N ASP A 88 0.08 10.09 0.70
CA ASP A 88 0.01 10.67 -0.65
C ASP A 88 1.38 11.23 -1.08
N LEU A 89 2.36 10.33 -1.19
CA LEU A 89 3.75 10.63 -1.52
C LEU A 89 4.08 10.08 -2.91
N GLN A 90 4.25 10.98 -3.88
CA GLN A 90 4.50 10.61 -5.27
C GLN A 90 5.74 9.73 -5.43
N MET A 91 6.84 10.05 -4.75
CA MET A 91 8.09 9.29 -4.82
C MET A 91 7.90 7.83 -4.36
N ILE A 92 7.14 7.59 -3.30
CA ILE A 92 6.83 6.23 -2.82
C ILE A 92 6.05 5.45 -3.89
N ARG A 93 5.03 6.07 -4.50
CA ARG A 93 4.25 5.44 -5.57
C ARG A 93 5.09 5.12 -6.78
N ASP A 94 5.93 6.05 -7.22
CA ASP A 94 6.79 5.88 -8.38
C ASP A 94 7.73 4.69 -8.20
N VAL A 95 8.32 4.55 -7.00
CA VAL A 95 9.19 3.42 -6.67
C VAL A 95 8.43 2.08 -6.66
N ILE A 96 7.20 2.04 -6.15
CA ILE A 96 6.36 0.82 -6.17
C ILE A 96 6.05 0.41 -7.60
N PHE A 97 5.57 1.33 -8.44
CA PHE A 97 5.19 0.99 -9.81
C PHE A 97 6.40 0.73 -10.73
N ALA A 98 7.57 1.29 -10.42
CA ALA A 98 8.82 0.97 -11.11
C ALA A 98 9.33 -0.45 -10.78
N GLN A 99 8.83 -1.09 -9.72
CA GLN A 99 9.35 -2.36 -9.20
C GLN A 99 8.24 -3.39 -9.04
N PRO A 100 7.95 -4.19 -10.09
CA PRO A 100 6.84 -5.15 -10.07
C PRO A 100 6.88 -6.15 -8.90
N HIS A 101 8.08 -6.52 -8.44
CA HIS A 101 8.26 -7.44 -7.32
C HIS A 101 7.72 -6.88 -5.98
N LEU A 102 7.67 -5.55 -5.79
CA LEU A 102 7.09 -4.94 -4.58
C LEU A 102 5.56 -5.12 -4.58
N VAL A 103 4.90 -4.90 -5.72
CA VAL A 103 3.46 -5.13 -5.87
C VAL A 103 3.14 -6.63 -5.75
N GLU A 104 3.97 -7.49 -6.34
CA GLU A 104 3.82 -8.94 -6.21
C GLU A 104 3.95 -9.42 -4.76
N LYS A 105 4.92 -8.87 -4.02
CA LYS A 105 5.10 -9.11 -2.58
C LYS A 105 3.88 -8.64 -1.79
N LEU A 106 3.36 -7.44 -2.07
CA LEU A 106 2.14 -6.92 -1.44
C LEU A 106 0.93 -7.85 -1.67
N LEU A 107 0.80 -8.41 -2.87
CA LEU A 107 -0.29 -9.32 -3.24
C LEU A 107 -0.04 -10.78 -2.82
N SER A 108 1.14 -11.10 -2.28
CA SER A 108 1.54 -12.47 -1.95
C SER A 108 0.64 -13.14 -0.90
N ILE A 109 0.01 -12.35 -0.02
CA ILE A 109 -0.96 -12.85 0.97
C ILE A 109 -2.12 -13.63 0.33
N LEU A 110 -2.50 -13.28 -0.91
CA LEU A 110 -3.57 -13.95 -1.65
C LEU A 110 -3.19 -15.39 -2.06
N GLN A 111 -1.92 -15.77 -1.98
CA GLN A 111 -1.46 -17.14 -2.27
C GLN A 111 -1.74 -18.12 -1.12
N GLN A 112 -2.02 -17.62 0.09
CA GLN A 112 -2.35 -18.46 1.23
C GLN A 112 -3.73 -19.10 1.08
N GLU A 113 -3.97 -20.23 1.75
CA GLU A 113 -5.29 -20.85 1.79
C GLU A 113 -6.26 -20.02 2.67
N PRO A 114 -7.55 -19.93 2.31
CA PRO A 114 -8.54 -19.31 3.20
C PRO A 114 -8.68 -20.07 4.53
N PRO A 115 -8.99 -19.38 5.64
CA PRO A 115 -9.19 -17.93 5.75
C PRO A 115 -7.88 -17.16 5.91
N LEU A 116 -7.78 -16.00 5.25
CA LEU A 116 -6.68 -15.05 5.47
C LEU A 116 -6.82 -14.37 6.84
N MET A 117 -5.68 -13.98 7.41
CA MET A 117 -5.65 -13.18 8.64
C MET A 117 -6.33 -11.82 8.41
N PRO A 118 -7.47 -11.52 9.07
CA PRO A 118 -8.28 -10.33 8.76
C PRO A 118 -7.50 -9.01 8.85
N VAL A 119 -6.58 -8.91 9.81
CA VAL A 119 -5.75 -7.71 10.00
C VAL A 119 -4.79 -7.48 8.84
N LEU A 120 -4.04 -8.51 8.42
CA LEU A 120 -3.05 -8.39 7.35
C LEU A 120 -3.70 -8.16 5.99
N VAL A 121 -4.80 -8.88 5.69
CA VAL A 121 -5.55 -8.63 4.44
C VAL A 121 -6.20 -7.25 4.44
N GLY A 122 -6.60 -6.74 5.61
CA GLY A 122 -7.06 -5.37 5.79
C GLY A 122 -5.98 -4.35 5.43
N TYR A 123 -4.75 -4.50 5.96
CA TYR A 123 -3.63 -3.63 5.60
C TYR A 123 -3.25 -3.74 4.12
N MET A 124 -3.16 -4.94 3.58
CA MET A 124 -2.88 -5.16 2.16
C MET A 124 -3.93 -4.46 1.28
N SER A 125 -5.22 -4.73 1.50
CA SER A 125 -6.31 -4.11 0.75
C SER A 125 -6.26 -2.59 0.85
N LYS A 126 -6.01 -2.04 2.05
CA LYS A 126 -5.87 -0.60 2.27
C LYS A 126 -4.75 0.00 1.41
N VAL A 127 -3.57 -0.62 1.39
CA VAL A 127 -2.43 -0.14 0.59
C VAL A 127 -2.73 -0.22 -0.90
N VAL A 128 -3.28 -1.33 -1.41
CA VAL A 128 -3.63 -1.47 -2.83
C VAL A 128 -4.67 -0.42 -3.25
N VAL A 129 -5.68 -0.17 -2.42
CA VAL A 129 -6.67 0.88 -2.66
C VAL A 129 -6.03 2.27 -2.67
N ALA A 130 -5.11 2.56 -1.74
CA ALA A 130 -4.42 3.84 -1.70
C ALA A 130 -3.56 4.07 -2.97
N LEU A 131 -2.88 3.04 -3.46
CA LEU A 131 -2.12 3.09 -4.70
C LEU A 131 -3.01 3.37 -5.91
N PHE A 132 -4.14 2.66 -6.01
CA PHE A 132 -5.11 2.89 -7.08
C PHE A 132 -5.66 4.31 -7.04
N LYS A 133 -6.11 4.79 -5.89
CA LYS A 133 -6.68 6.13 -5.73
C LYS A 133 -5.66 7.24 -5.96
N GLY A 134 -4.42 7.05 -5.54
CA GLY A 134 -3.36 8.06 -5.65
C GLY A 134 -2.92 8.30 -7.10
N SER A 135 -3.00 7.28 -7.95
CA SER A 135 -2.68 7.39 -9.37
C SER A 135 -3.36 6.27 -10.19
N PRO A 136 -4.66 6.41 -10.49
CA PRO A 136 -5.45 5.37 -11.16
C PRO A 136 -4.86 4.97 -12.52
N GLU A 137 -4.43 5.95 -13.31
CA GLU A 137 -3.88 5.74 -14.65
C GLU A 137 -2.56 4.97 -14.60
N ALA A 138 -1.67 5.31 -13.66
CA ALA A 138 -0.40 4.61 -13.48
C ALA A 138 -0.61 3.18 -12.98
N PHE A 139 -1.57 2.98 -12.06
CA PHE A 139 -1.96 1.66 -11.57
C PHE A 139 -2.48 0.77 -12.71
N CYS A 140 -3.42 1.28 -13.53
CA CYS A 140 -3.92 0.55 -14.69
C CYS A 140 -2.81 0.27 -15.72
N ALA A 141 -1.95 1.25 -16.02
CA ALA A 141 -0.84 1.08 -16.95
C ALA A 141 0.16 0.01 -16.48
N PHE A 142 0.45 -0.03 -15.17
CA PHE A 142 1.30 -1.04 -14.56
C PHE A 142 0.76 -2.46 -14.81
N PHE A 143 -0.52 -2.71 -14.47
CA PHE A 143 -1.12 -4.03 -14.69
C PHE A 143 -1.28 -4.38 -16.17
N ASN A 144 -1.65 -3.41 -17.02
CA ASN A 144 -1.74 -3.63 -18.47
C ASN A 144 -0.39 -4.04 -19.06
N THR A 145 0.72 -3.48 -18.56
CA THR A 145 2.08 -3.88 -18.98
C THR A 145 2.38 -5.33 -18.60
N ILE A 146 2.05 -5.73 -17.37
CA ILE A 146 2.21 -7.12 -16.90
C ILE A 146 1.34 -8.10 -17.71
N TRP A 147 0.13 -7.70 -18.09
CA TRP A 147 -0.80 -8.55 -18.83
C TRP A 147 -0.53 -8.63 -20.33
N ALA A 148 0.17 -7.64 -20.90
CA ALA A 148 0.58 -7.64 -22.29
C ALA A 148 1.73 -8.63 -22.57
N ASP A 149 2.65 -8.82 -21.61
CA ASP A 149 3.76 -9.79 -21.70
C ASP A 149 3.91 -10.60 -20.39
N PRO A 150 3.01 -11.57 -20.17
CA PRO A 150 2.92 -12.27 -18.89
C PRO A 150 4.08 -13.23 -18.68
N GLN A 151 4.85 -13.01 -17.63
CA GLN A 151 5.85 -13.98 -17.17
C GLN A 151 5.15 -15.22 -16.59
N PRO A 152 5.51 -16.46 -17.00
CA PRO A 152 4.80 -17.68 -16.62
C PRO A 152 4.67 -17.90 -15.12
N ASP A 153 5.66 -17.46 -14.34
CA ASP A 153 5.71 -17.66 -12.89
C ASP A 153 5.09 -16.51 -12.09
N SER A 154 4.76 -15.39 -12.73
CA SER A 154 4.21 -14.24 -12.00
C SER A 154 2.81 -14.54 -11.45
N LEU A 155 2.59 -14.11 -10.22
CA LEU A 155 1.33 -14.17 -9.48
C LEU A 155 0.33 -13.10 -9.97
N MET A 156 0.82 -12.06 -10.63
CA MET A 156 0.03 -10.90 -11.06
C MET A 156 -0.60 -11.06 -12.45
N THR A 157 -0.37 -12.19 -13.12
CA THR A 157 -1.05 -12.49 -14.39
C THR A 157 -2.57 -12.50 -14.18
N LEU A 158 -3.33 -11.91 -15.10
CA LEU A 158 -4.77 -11.69 -14.92
C LEU A 158 -5.54 -12.96 -14.49
N PRO A 159 -5.37 -14.14 -15.13
CA PRO A 159 -6.11 -15.33 -14.73
C PRO A 159 -5.75 -15.80 -13.31
N LYS A 160 -4.46 -15.79 -12.94
CA LYS A 160 -4.01 -16.23 -11.62
C LYS A 160 -4.45 -15.26 -10.53
N LEU A 161 -4.24 -13.97 -10.75
CA LEU A 161 -4.62 -12.94 -9.80
C LEU A 161 -6.13 -12.95 -9.56
N MET A 162 -6.92 -13.04 -10.64
CA MET A 162 -8.38 -13.12 -10.53
C MET A 162 -8.82 -14.38 -9.79
N GLN A 163 -8.26 -15.55 -10.10
CA GLN A 163 -8.56 -16.79 -9.40
C GLN A 163 -8.27 -16.68 -7.89
N ARG A 164 -7.15 -16.08 -7.52
CA ARG A 164 -6.77 -15.87 -6.11
C ARG A 164 -7.71 -14.89 -5.40
N LEU A 165 -8.08 -13.78 -6.04
CA LEU A 165 -9.06 -12.85 -5.49
C LEU A 165 -10.43 -13.52 -5.30
N MET A 166 -10.88 -14.31 -6.28
CA MET A 166 -12.14 -15.06 -6.19
C MET A 166 -12.14 -16.09 -5.06
N LEU A 167 -11.00 -16.77 -4.83
CA LEU A 167 -10.84 -17.73 -3.73
C LEU A 167 -11.07 -17.07 -2.36
N HIS A 168 -10.80 -15.76 -2.24
CA HIS A 168 -10.88 -15.01 -0.99
C HIS A 168 -12.11 -14.08 -0.90
N LEU A 169 -13.14 -14.27 -1.74
CA LEU A 169 -14.36 -13.44 -1.73
C LEU A 169 -15.12 -13.44 -0.39
N GLY A 170 -14.89 -14.44 0.47
CA GLY A 170 -15.44 -14.47 1.82
C GLY A 170 -14.80 -13.46 2.78
N SER A 171 -13.65 -12.86 2.41
CA SER A 171 -13.02 -11.78 3.16
C SER A 171 -13.65 -10.44 2.78
N ASP A 172 -14.23 -9.74 3.75
CA ASP A 172 -14.78 -8.39 3.58
C ASP A 172 -13.75 -7.43 2.97
N ALA A 173 -12.49 -7.50 3.40
CA ALA A 173 -11.41 -6.66 2.86
C ALA A 173 -11.12 -6.94 1.38
N VAL A 174 -11.23 -8.19 0.91
CA VAL A 174 -11.03 -8.54 -0.51
C VAL A 174 -12.24 -8.14 -1.34
N LEU A 175 -13.44 -8.32 -0.80
CA LEU A 175 -14.67 -7.88 -1.45
C LEU A 175 -14.70 -6.36 -1.64
N GLN A 176 -14.33 -5.60 -0.60
CA GLN A 176 -14.21 -4.15 -0.66
C GLN A 176 -13.13 -3.72 -1.65
N LEU A 177 -11.97 -4.39 -1.63
CA LEU A 177 -10.90 -4.15 -2.61
C LEU A 177 -11.42 -4.29 -4.05
N LEU A 178 -12.07 -5.41 -4.38
CA LEU A 178 -12.63 -5.64 -5.72
C LEU A 178 -13.70 -4.61 -6.08
N THR A 179 -14.54 -4.22 -5.12
CA THR A 179 -15.57 -3.19 -5.32
C THR A 179 -14.91 -1.87 -5.74
N VAL A 180 -13.88 -1.44 -5.00
CA VAL A 180 -13.16 -0.20 -5.29
C VAL A 180 -12.44 -0.27 -6.64
N LEU A 181 -11.76 -1.36 -6.95
CA LEU A 181 -10.96 -1.48 -8.18
C LEU A 181 -11.82 -1.65 -9.45
N CYS A 182 -12.98 -2.31 -9.35
CA CYS A 182 -13.81 -2.64 -10.51
C CYS A 182 -15.02 -1.71 -10.69
N ILE A 183 -15.52 -1.10 -9.62
CA ILE A 183 -16.79 -0.34 -9.64
C ILE A 183 -16.57 1.11 -9.16
N GLY A 184 -15.63 1.34 -8.25
CA GLY A 184 -15.35 2.65 -7.65
C GLY A 184 -15.86 2.75 -6.21
N GLU A 185 -15.91 3.96 -5.67
CA GLU A 185 -16.37 4.17 -4.29
C GLU A 185 -17.85 4.52 -4.21
N PRO A 186 -18.57 4.05 -3.17
CA PRO A 186 -19.92 4.52 -2.91
C PRO A 186 -19.87 5.99 -2.51
N MET A 187 -20.70 6.81 -3.16
CA MET A 187 -20.88 8.20 -2.82
C MET A 187 -21.60 8.31 -1.47
N MET A 188 -21.07 9.18 -0.61
CA MET A 188 -21.79 9.63 0.59
C MET A 188 -23.09 10.29 0.14
N THR A 189 -24.19 9.58 0.33
CA THR A 189 -25.53 9.96 -0.11
C THR A 189 -26.41 10.16 1.12
N GLU A 190 -27.34 11.11 1.07
CA GLU A 190 -28.23 11.39 2.20
C GLU A 190 -29.06 10.14 2.56
N PRO A 191 -29.37 9.90 3.84
CA PRO A 191 -30.17 8.75 4.25
C PRO A 191 -31.50 8.69 3.48
N GLY A 192 -31.72 7.59 2.74
CA GLY A 192 -32.92 7.38 1.93
C GLY A 192 -32.78 7.68 0.43
N THR A 193 -31.61 8.12 -0.03
CA THR A 193 -31.30 8.21 -1.47
C THR A 193 -30.60 6.94 -1.96
N ALA A 194 -30.75 6.62 -3.26
CA ALA A 194 -30.08 5.47 -3.85
C ALA A 194 -28.55 5.66 -3.76
N GLN A 195 -27.83 4.63 -3.31
CA GLN A 195 -26.36 4.63 -3.34
C GLN A 195 -25.89 4.82 -4.78
N GLN A 196 -25.28 5.97 -5.04
CA GLN A 196 -24.59 6.24 -6.30
C GLN A 196 -23.13 5.83 -6.12
N MET A 197 -22.53 5.26 -7.17
CA MET A 197 -21.09 4.97 -7.21
C MET A 197 -20.38 6.13 -7.91
N GLN A 198 -19.27 6.60 -7.36
CA GLN A 198 -18.36 7.48 -8.08
C GLN A 198 -17.81 6.70 -9.28
N PRO A 199 -18.00 7.19 -10.53
CA PRO A 199 -17.50 6.50 -11.70
C PRO A 199 -15.97 6.43 -11.64
N LEU A 200 -15.41 5.27 -11.99
CA LEU A 200 -13.97 5.09 -12.08
C LEU A 200 -13.36 6.04 -13.12
N THR A 201 -12.27 6.70 -12.75
CA THR A 201 -11.47 7.51 -13.69
C THR A 201 -10.68 6.63 -14.66
N ALA A 202 -10.33 5.42 -14.24
CA ALA A 202 -9.68 4.39 -15.05
C ALA A 202 -10.21 2.99 -14.69
N SER A 203 -10.40 2.12 -15.69
CA SER A 203 -10.78 0.72 -15.45
C SER A 203 -9.53 -0.10 -15.14
N TRP A 204 -9.47 -0.72 -13.96
CA TRP A 204 -8.35 -1.60 -13.62
C TRP A 204 -8.25 -2.80 -14.57
N ILE A 205 -9.38 -3.44 -14.89
CA ILE A 205 -9.44 -4.55 -15.84
C ILE A 205 -10.02 -4.03 -17.15
N PRO A 206 -9.32 -4.17 -18.29
CA PRO A 206 -9.86 -3.80 -19.59
C PRO A 206 -11.14 -4.59 -19.91
N HIS A 207 -12.14 -3.92 -20.49
CA HIS A 207 -13.41 -4.56 -20.87
C HIS A 207 -13.20 -5.72 -21.84
N GLU A 208 -12.23 -5.62 -22.74
CA GLU A 208 -11.83 -6.67 -23.67
C GLU A 208 -11.34 -7.95 -22.97
N SER A 209 -10.81 -7.81 -21.74
CA SER A 209 -10.36 -8.95 -20.93
C SER A 209 -11.50 -9.63 -20.15
N LEU A 210 -12.64 -8.97 -20.00
CA LEU A 210 -13.82 -9.48 -19.30
C LEU A 210 -14.82 -10.20 -20.23
N VAL A 211 -14.74 -9.94 -21.53
CA VAL A 211 -15.62 -10.55 -22.53
C VAL A 211 -14.85 -11.64 -23.27
N PRO A 212 -15.23 -12.93 -23.13
CA PRO A 212 -14.70 -13.98 -23.99
C PRO A 212 -15.06 -13.66 -25.44
N ALA A 213 -14.06 -13.72 -26.33
CA ALA A 213 -14.27 -13.60 -27.78
C ALA A 213 -15.18 -14.69 -28.34
#